data_AF-A0A2D9J2F6-F1
#
_entry.id   AF-A0A2D9J2F6-F1
#
_cell.length_a   1.000
_cell.length_b   1.000
_cell.length_c   1.000
_cell.angle_alpha   90.00
_cell.angle_beta   90.00
_cell.angle_gamma   90.00
#
_symmetry.space_group_name_H-M   'P 1'
#
loop_
_entity.id
_entity.type
_entity.pdbx_description
1 polymer ?
#
loop_
_entity_poly.entity_id
_entity_poly.type
_entity_poly.pdbx_seq_one_letter_code
_entity_poly.pdbx_strand_id
1 'polypeptide(L)'
;MKKFFALVTTILFCSVAFADGHKSVYLVDFKCDAAAYKQFASMTLEELNAQFPKGSTKLARYHDLTSGSGIVLIETDDPTLAIRHVNPWTEVCDSTITPVVDDKTALEILPKP
;
A
#
# COMPACT_ATOMS: atom_id res chain seq x y z
N MET A 1 -30.03 -4.53 -35.27
CA MET A 1 -29.75 -5.27 -34.01
C MET A 1 -28.27 -5.52 -33.73
N LYS A 2 -27.36 -5.64 -34.72
CA LYS A 2 -25.91 -5.84 -34.45
C LYS A 2 -25.13 -4.58 -34.04
N LYS A 3 -25.61 -3.38 -34.39
CA LYS A 3 -24.89 -2.11 -34.10
C LYS A 3 -25.05 -1.59 -32.67
N PHE A 4 -26.12 -1.97 -31.97
CA PHE A 4 -26.33 -1.60 -30.56
C PHE A 4 -25.47 -2.43 -29.60
N PHE A 5 -25.17 -3.68 -29.95
CA PHE A 5 -24.39 -4.58 -29.10
C PHE A 5 -22.91 -4.16 -28.98
N ALA A 6 -22.34 -3.60 -30.05
CA ALA A 6 -20.94 -3.13 -30.05
C ALA A 6 -20.74 -1.83 -29.24
N LEU A 7 -21.79 -1.01 -29.10
CA LEU A 7 -21.72 0.24 -28.34
C LEU A 7 -21.73 -0.03 -26.82
N VAL A 8 -22.48 -1.03 -26.38
CA VAL A 8 -22.59 -1.41 -24.96
C VAL A 8 -21.30 -2.07 -24.44
N THR A 9 -20.64 -2.90 -25.24
CA THR A 9 -19.33 -3.49 -24.85
C THR A 9 -18.22 -2.44 -24.80
N THR A 10 -18.20 -1.49 -25.72
CA THR A 10 -17.17 -0.43 -25.71
C THR A 10 -17.29 0.47 -24.48
N ILE A 11 -18.51 0.79 -24.05
CA ILE A 11 -18.74 1.59 -22.84
C ILE A 11 -18.32 0.81 -21.58
N LEU A 12 -18.57 -0.50 -21.52
CA LEU A 12 -18.20 -1.34 -20.37
C LEU A 12 -16.67 -1.50 -20.21
N PHE A 13 -15.91 -1.52 -21.31
CA PHE A 13 -14.44 -1.56 -21.28
C PHE A 13 -13.79 -0.19 -21.05
N CYS A 14 -14.45 0.92 -21.38
CA CYS A 14 -13.95 2.24 -20.99
C CYS A 14 -14.13 2.50 -19.49
N SER A 15 -15.20 2.03 -18.85
CA SER A 15 -15.41 2.23 -17.41
C SER A 15 -14.42 1.49 -16.49
N VAL A 16 -13.72 0.46 -16.99
CA VAL A 16 -12.66 -0.23 -16.21
C VAL A 16 -11.27 0.40 -16.39
N ALA A 17 -11.09 1.28 -17.38
CA ALA A 17 -9.82 1.97 -17.61
C ALA A 17 -9.79 3.39 -17.01
N PHE A 18 -10.95 3.95 -16.61
CA PHE A 18 -11.09 5.30 -16.07
C PHE A 18 -11.69 5.36 -14.66
N ALA A 19 -11.78 4.22 -13.97
CA ALA A 19 -11.90 4.24 -12.52
C ALA A 19 -10.50 4.54 -11.94
N ASP A 20 -10.05 5.79 -12.13
CA ASP A 20 -8.91 6.44 -11.44
C ASP A 20 -9.22 6.56 -9.93
N GLY A 21 -9.69 5.48 -9.30
CA GLY A 21 -9.79 5.34 -7.86
C GLY A 21 -8.38 5.17 -7.29
N HIS A 22 -7.53 6.16 -7.48
CA HIS A 22 -6.21 6.22 -6.87
C HIS A 22 -6.43 6.36 -5.38
N LYS A 23 -6.35 5.21 -4.70
CA LYS A 23 -6.34 5.20 -3.25
C LYS A 23 -5.07 5.87 -2.75
N SER A 24 -5.14 6.50 -1.58
CA SER A 24 -3.95 7.13 -0.99
C SER A 24 -2.87 6.09 -0.68
N VAL A 25 -1.62 6.40 -0.96
CA VAL A 25 -0.48 5.52 -0.64
C VAL A 25 0.25 6.04 0.58
N TYR A 26 0.55 5.15 1.51
CA TYR A 26 1.31 5.42 2.72
C TYR A 26 2.61 4.62 2.68
N LEU A 27 3.73 5.33 2.78
CA LEU A 27 5.03 4.75 3.03
C LEU A 27 5.22 4.59 4.53
N VAL A 28 5.41 3.35 4.96
CA VAL A 28 5.86 3.01 6.30
C VAL A 28 7.35 2.76 6.25
N ASP A 29 8.14 3.68 6.80
CA ASP A 29 9.54 3.41 7.13
C ASP A 29 9.59 2.76 8.51
N PHE A 30 10.31 1.66 8.65
CA PHE A 30 10.43 0.96 9.92
C PHE A 30 11.88 0.63 10.27
N LYS A 31 12.15 0.62 11.58
CA LYS A 31 13.35 0.10 12.20
C LYS A 31 12.96 -0.89 13.29
N CYS A 32 13.35 -2.14 13.15
CA CYS A 32 12.99 -3.21 14.07
C CYS A 32 14.21 -3.82 14.76
N ASP A 33 14.00 -4.32 15.97
CA ASP A 33 15.00 -5.10 16.69
C ASP A 33 15.01 -6.59 16.25
N ALA A 34 15.90 -7.37 16.86
CA ALA A 34 16.03 -8.79 16.54
C ALA A 34 14.81 -9.64 16.96
N ALA A 35 14.01 -9.20 17.93
CA ALA A 35 12.81 -9.92 18.37
C ALA A 35 11.73 -9.86 17.28
N ALA A 36 11.58 -8.71 16.61
CA ALA A 36 10.67 -8.56 15.47
C ALA A 36 10.97 -9.59 14.36
N TYR A 37 12.24 -9.78 14.00
CA TYR A 37 12.62 -10.71 12.94
C TYR A 37 12.43 -12.17 13.33
N LYS A 38 12.57 -12.53 14.61
CA LYS A 38 12.22 -13.87 15.10
C LYS A 38 10.72 -14.14 14.97
N GLN A 39 9.89 -13.17 15.36
CA GLN A 39 8.44 -13.23 15.20
C GLN A 39 8.02 -13.25 13.73
N PHE A 40 8.70 -12.47 12.87
CA PHE A 40 8.45 -12.48 11.43
C PHE A 40 8.78 -13.84 10.81
N ALA A 41 9.93 -14.42 11.17
CA ALA A 41 10.38 -15.70 10.65
C ALA A 41 9.56 -16.91 11.16
N SER A 42 8.77 -16.73 12.23
CA SER A 42 7.86 -17.77 12.72
C SER A 42 6.54 -17.85 11.96
N MET A 43 6.30 -16.96 10.99
CA MET A 43 5.05 -16.89 10.23
C MET A 43 5.25 -17.31 8.77
N THR A 44 4.21 -17.85 8.18
CA THR A 44 4.12 -18.12 6.75
C THR A 44 3.92 -16.82 5.96
N LEU A 45 4.20 -16.87 4.66
CA LEU A 45 3.94 -15.74 3.77
C LEU A 45 2.45 -15.37 3.70
N GLU A 46 1.56 -16.36 3.81
CA GLU A 46 0.12 -16.14 3.85
C GLU A 46 -0.31 -15.37 5.11
N GLU A 47 0.14 -15.81 6.29
CA GLU A 47 -0.12 -15.12 7.56
C GLU A 47 0.43 -13.69 7.54
N LEU A 48 1.64 -13.50 7.03
CA LEU A 48 2.25 -12.18 6.86
C LEU A 48 1.45 -11.26 5.93
N ASN A 49 0.81 -11.82 4.89
CA ASN A 49 -0.06 -11.06 4.00
C ASN A 49 -1.44 -10.78 4.63
N ALA A 50 -1.93 -11.69 5.47
CA ALA A 50 -3.19 -11.53 6.20
C ALA A 50 -3.13 -10.43 7.28
N GLN A 51 -1.93 -10.00 7.69
CA GLN A 51 -1.74 -8.85 8.60
C GLN A 51 -2.11 -7.49 7.98
N PHE A 52 -2.27 -7.40 6.66
CA PHE A 52 -2.75 -6.18 6.02
C PHE A 52 -4.27 -6.09 6.22
N PRO A 53 -4.78 -5.05 6.89
CA PRO A 53 -6.20 -4.98 7.19
C PRO A 53 -7.08 -4.98 5.94
N LYS A 54 -8.26 -5.61 6.03
CA LYS A 54 -9.28 -5.54 4.99
C LYS A 54 -9.58 -4.07 4.64
N GLY A 55 -9.54 -3.75 3.35
CA GLY A 55 -9.68 -2.38 2.84
C GLY A 55 -8.35 -1.68 2.52
N SER A 56 -7.22 -2.29 2.89
CA SER A 56 -5.88 -1.88 2.46
C SER A 56 -5.25 -2.92 1.53
N THR A 57 -4.30 -2.47 0.70
CA THR A 57 -3.52 -3.32 -0.19
C THR A 57 -2.04 -3.15 0.14
N LYS A 58 -1.30 -4.26 0.29
CA LYS A 58 0.17 -4.23 0.28
C LYS A 58 0.66 -4.04 -1.15
N LEU A 59 1.22 -2.87 -1.46
CA LEU A 59 1.85 -2.63 -2.76
C LEU A 59 3.26 -3.24 -2.79
N ALA A 60 4.04 -3.02 -1.74
CA ALA A 60 5.40 -3.53 -1.63
C ALA A 60 5.83 -3.66 -0.16
N ARG A 61 6.82 -4.51 0.09
CA ARG A 61 7.58 -4.57 1.35
C ARG A 61 8.99 -5.03 1.09
N TYR A 62 9.97 -4.28 1.59
CA TYR A 62 11.39 -4.59 1.46
C TYR A 62 12.07 -4.47 2.81
N HIS A 63 13.06 -5.34 3.05
CA HIS A 63 13.80 -5.41 4.30
C HIS A 63 15.30 -5.23 4.02
N ASP A 64 15.93 -4.33 4.75
CA ASP A 64 17.37 -4.34 4.98
C ASP A 64 17.64 -5.08 6.30
N LEU A 65 17.86 -6.39 6.17
CA LEU A 65 18.10 -7.27 7.32
C LEU A 65 19.45 -7.00 8.02
N THR A 66 20.35 -6.24 7.40
CA THR A 66 21.67 -5.95 7.98
C THR A 66 21.59 -4.83 9.00
N SER A 67 20.78 -3.81 8.71
CA SER A 67 20.55 -2.71 9.65
C SER A 67 19.34 -2.98 10.53
N GLY A 68 18.37 -3.79 10.10
CA GLY A 68 17.07 -3.94 10.76
C GLY A 68 16.04 -2.90 10.29
N SER A 69 16.28 -2.23 9.16
CA SER A 69 15.38 -1.24 8.58
C SER A 69 14.56 -1.81 7.42
N GLY A 70 13.56 -1.08 6.96
CA GLY A 70 12.87 -1.40 5.72
C GLY A 70 11.70 -0.48 5.44
N ILE A 71 10.97 -0.82 4.38
CA ILE A 71 9.80 -0.06 3.95
C ILE A 71 8.61 -0.97 3.67
N VAL A 72 7.41 -0.45 3.88
CA VAL A 72 6.13 -1.00 3.39
C VAL A 72 5.38 0.09 2.65
N LEU A 73 4.82 -0.22 1.48
CA LEU A 73 3.88 0.65 0.79
C LEU A 73 2.47 0.08 0.95
N ILE A 74 1.58 0.85 1.56
CA ILE A 74 0.19 0.49 1.83
C ILE A 74 -0.71 1.43 1.07
N GLU A 75 -1.57 0.87 0.23
CA GLU A 75 -2.60 1.62 -0.47
C GLU A 75 -3.94 1.50 0.27
N THR A 76 -4.55 2.64 0.63
CA THR A 76 -5.87 2.70 1.28
C THR A 76 -6.45 4.13 1.28
N ASP A 77 -7.77 4.26 1.29
CA ASP A 77 -8.45 5.54 1.51
C ASP A 77 -8.68 5.87 2.99
N ASP A 78 -8.42 4.90 3.88
CA ASP A 78 -8.58 5.05 5.32
C ASP A 78 -7.20 5.01 6.00
N PRO A 79 -6.61 6.15 6.40
CA PRO A 79 -5.30 6.19 7.05
C PRO A 79 -5.22 5.35 8.32
N THR A 80 -6.34 5.08 8.99
CA THR A 80 -6.37 4.25 10.19
C THR A 80 -5.99 2.80 9.90
N LEU A 81 -6.15 2.32 8.66
CA LEU A 81 -5.74 0.97 8.25
C LEU A 81 -4.22 0.84 8.16
N ALA A 82 -3.51 1.88 7.71
CA ALA A 82 -2.04 1.90 7.74
C ALA A 82 -1.52 1.89 9.18
N ILE A 83 -2.11 2.70 10.07
CA ILE A 83 -1.78 2.71 11.51
C ILE A 83 -2.02 1.34 12.14
N ARG A 84 -3.16 0.70 11.83
CA ARG A 84 -3.50 -0.63 12.35
C ARG A 84 -2.56 -1.74 11.87
N HIS A 85 -1.95 -1.61 10.69
CA HIS A 85 -0.92 -2.53 10.24
C HIS A 85 0.35 -2.42 11.09
N VAL A 86 0.73 -1.20 11.47
CA VAL A 86 1.97 -0.91 12.20
C VAL A 86 1.83 -1.18 13.70
N ASN A 87 0.69 -0.84 14.31
CA ASN A 87 0.47 -0.91 15.76
C ASN A 87 0.93 -2.22 16.44
N PRO A 88 0.65 -3.43 15.89
CA PRO A 88 1.08 -4.69 16.49
C PRO A 88 2.61 -4.86 16.62
N TRP A 89 3.39 -4.05 15.91
CA TRP A 89 4.85 -4.14 15.88
C TRP A 89 5.53 -3.04 16.71
N THR A 90 4.78 -2.11 17.30
CA THR A 90 5.31 -0.91 17.99
C THR A 90 6.17 -1.21 19.23
N GLU A 91 6.05 -2.40 19.82
CA GLU A 91 6.91 -2.80 20.95
C GLU A 91 8.33 -3.19 20.53
N VAL A 92 8.51 -3.56 19.25
CA VAL A 92 9.77 -4.11 18.71
C VAL A 92 10.26 -3.36 17.47
N CYS A 93 9.50 -2.36 17.01
CA CYS A 93 9.80 -1.55 15.86
C CYS A 93 9.43 -0.08 16.09
N ASP A 94 10.33 0.82 15.74
CA ASP A 94 10.04 2.22 15.49
C ASP A 94 9.54 2.37 14.06
N SER A 95 8.50 3.17 13.82
CA SER A 95 7.94 3.35 12.48
C SER A 95 7.38 4.74 12.25
N THR A 96 7.53 5.22 11.02
CA THR A 96 6.92 6.48 10.54
C THR A 96 6.01 6.19 9.36
N ILE A 97 4.79 6.73 9.40
CA ILE A 97 3.82 6.61 8.31
C ILE A 97 3.73 7.95 7.58
N THR A 98 4.13 7.96 6.32
CA THR A 98 4.16 9.17 5.49
C THR A 98 3.23 8.99 4.28
N PRO A 99 2.22 9.86 4.07
CA PRO A 99 1.47 9.85 2.83
C PRO A 99 2.40 10.24 1.67
N VAL A 100 2.35 9.48 0.59
CA VAL A 100 3.16 9.70 -0.61
C VAL A 100 2.26 9.71 -1.85
N VAL A 101 2.74 10.36 -2.91
CA VAL A 101 2.00 10.53 -4.17
C VAL A 101 2.83 9.99 -5.33
N ASP A 102 2.15 9.55 -6.39
CA ASP A 102 2.80 9.15 -7.64
C ASP A 102 3.25 10.36 -8.48
N ASP A 103 3.92 10.09 -9.60
CA ASP A 103 4.43 11.13 -10.50
C ASP A 103 3.30 12.01 -11.06
N LYS A 104 2.12 11.46 -11.36
CA LYS A 104 0.98 12.20 -11.92
C LYS A 104 0.49 13.23 -10.91
N THR A 105 0.19 12.81 -9.68
CA THR A 105 -0.25 13.72 -8.61
C THR A 105 0.86 14.70 -8.22
N ALA A 106 2.12 14.27 -8.17
CA ALA A 106 3.24 15.18 -7.90
C ALA A 106 3.32 16.31 -8.93
N LEU A 107 3.23 16.00 -10.23
CA LEU A 107 3.22 16.99 -11.31
C LEU A 107 2.03 17.95 -11.24
N GLU A 108 0.89 17.51 -10.74
CA GLU A 108 -0.32 18.32 -10.59
C GLU A 108 -0.22 19.33 -9.44
N ILE A 109 0.39 18.95 -8.31
CA ILE A 109 0.40 19.78 -7.08
C ILE A 109 1.63 20.68 -6.94
N LEU A 110 2.73 20.37 -7.62
CA LEU A 110 3.96 21.14 -7.51
C LEU A 110 3.86 22.47 -8.28
N PRO A 111 4.47 23.55 -7.75
CA PRO A 111 4.50 24.83 -8.45
C PRO A 111 5.27 24.69 -9.77
N LYS A 112 4.72 25.27 -10.84
CA LYS A 112 5.43 25.35 -12.11
C LYS A 112 6.49 26.46 -12.03
N PRO A 113 7.68 26.25 -12.61
CA PRO A 113 8.75 27.24 -12.63
C PRO A 113 8.34 28.52 -13.37
#